data_AF-A0A194AEP4-F1
#
_entry.id   AF-A0A194AEP4-F1
#
_cell.length_a   1.000
_cell.length_b   1.000
_cell.length_c   1.000
_cell.angle_alpha   90.00
_cell.angle_beta   90.00
_cell.angle_gamma   90.00
#
_symmetry.space_group_name_H-M   'P 1'
#
loop_
_entity.id
_entity.type
_entity.pdbx_description
1 polymer ?
#
loop_
_entity_poly.entity_id
_entity_poly.type
_entity_poly.pdbx_seq_one_letter_code
_entity_poly.pdbx_strand_id
1 'polypeptide(L)'
;MSSHGPDSLFAIDKSKQVLLYFRKNNVSQQLDLVKKIPCATGKVNGDKFREGDMKTPEGIYFIQGKKEQGLNFGLYGDLAFVLNFPNPVDQAKGKTGHGIWLHGRGKPIKPHETRGCVALNNHDIKTFQSEVQINTTPVIIGHTISLNNDVPAHESISEQLIQATTTWAQAWDNKASRFFSFYDPHFFSKSFFEHKQGLFQRYAWIDVVIDDIKCIEGQEYCVTYFKQLYKAPGFTSEGIKRLYWKADDAGGWKIIGSEWFSTPTGLENVYVNKITTQIVEWVEYWKRSWEQGNIEEYMTCYTHNAVQGGIHGKRSIAEHKNNLIKQGKKPTRILMENPVVRLQNDGARVRFTQYYQAENGYADKGIKTLVLKRIDENHWRIISETWKRLDP
;
A
#
# COMPACT_ATOMS: atom_id res chain seq x y z
N MET A 1 2.20 -19.85 -11.60
CA MET A 1 2.16 -18.66 -10.71
C MET A 1 0.73 -18.14 -10.65
N SER A 2 0.31 -17.60 -9.50
CA SER A 2 -1.04 -17.10 -9.23
C SER A 2 -1.41 -15.88 -10.09
N SER A 3 -2.69 -15.49 -10.08
CA SER A 3 -3.17 -14.22 -10.65
C SER A 3 -2.51 -12.97 -10.06
N HIS A 4 -1.82 -13.09 -8.92
CA HIS A 4 -1.08 -12.03 -8.24
C HIS A 4 0.40 -11.96 -8.67
N GLY A 5 0.81 -12.65 -9.73
CA GLY A 5 2.15 -12.49 -10.30
C GLY A 5 2.42 -11.06 -10.81
N PRO A 6 3.71 -10.71 -10.99
CA PRO A 6 4.11 -9.43 -11.58
C PRO A 6 3.61 -9.29 -13.04
N ASP A 7 3.52 -8.05 -13.54
CA ASP A 7 3.10 -7.81 -14.93
C ASP A 7 4.18 -8.24 -15.94
N SER A 8 5.44 -8.13 -15.55
CA SER A 8 6.60 -8.66 -16.28
C SER A 8 7.69 -9.13 -15.32
N LEU A 9 8.53 -10.06 -15.75
CA LEU A 9 9.57 -10.66 -14.91
C LEU A 9 10.78 -11.07 -15.77
N PHE A 10 11.98 -10.75 -15.30
CA PHE A 10 13.22 -11.34 -15.80
C PHE A 10 13.69 -12.44 -14.87
N ALA A 11 14.08 -13.59 -15.41
CA ALA A 11 14.75 -14.65 -14.67
C ALA A 11 16.09 -15.00 -15.33
N ILE A 12 17.16 -15.02 -14.54
CA ILE A 12 18.52 -15.28 -15.02
C ILE A 12 18.97 -16.64 -14.50
N ASP A 13 19.18 -17.58 -15.42
CA ASP A 13 19.79 -18.88 -15.13
C ASP A 13 21.30 -18.77 -15.35
N LYS A 14 22.06 -18.66 -14.25
CA LYS A 14 23.51 -18.50 -14.29
C LYS A 14 24.22 -19.75 -14.82
N SER A 15 23.69 -20.95 -14.62
CA SER A 15 24.31 -22.19 -15.11
C SER A 15 24.20 -22.30 -16.63
N LYS A 16 23.05 -21.90 -17.18
CA LYS A 16 22.77 -21.97 -18.62
C LYS A 16 23.15 -20.69 -19.37
N GLN A 17 23.50 -19.62 -18.65
CA GLN A 17 23.82 -18.31 -19.24
C GLN A 17 22.68 -17.81 -20.15
N VAL A 18 21.45 -17.90 -19.63
CA VAL A 18 20.26 -17.42 -20.34
C VAL A 18 19.45 -16.48 -19.47
N LEU A 19 18.89 -15.47 -20.12
CA LEU A 19 17.80 -14.66 -19.60
C LEU A 19 16.49 -15.22 -20.16
N LEU A 20 15.53 -15.42 -19.25
CA LEU A 20 14.14 -15.71 -19.54
C LEU A 20 13.33 -14.46 -19.23
N TYR A 21 12.49 -14.03 -20.16
CA TYR A 21 11.60 -12.90 -19.97
C TYR A 21 10.16 -13.37 -20.06
N PHE A 22 9.40 -13.06 -19.00
CA PHE A 22 8.01 -13.41 -18.85
C PHE A 22 7.13 -12.16 -18.85
N ARG A 23 5.92 -12.31 -19.38
CA ARG A 23 4.90 -11.26 -19.38
C ARG A 23 3.56 -11.84 -18.96
N LYS A 24 2.81 -11.08 -18.18
CA LYS A 24 1.48 -11.48 -17.76
C LYS A 24 0.53 -11.45 -18.95
N ASN A 25 -0.18 -12.55 -19.14
CA ASN A 25 -1.23 -12.67 -20.13
C ASN A 25 -2.48 -11.94 -19.65
N ASN A 26 -3.03 -11.05 -20.48
CA ASN A 26 -4.19 -10.25 -20.10
C ASN A 26 -5.47 -11.10 -19.87
N VAL A 27 -5.56 -12.28 -20.49
CA VAL A 27 -6.72 -13.17 -20.39
C VAL A 27 -6.54 -14.17 -19.25
N SER A 28 -5.49 -14.98 -19.30
CA SER A 28 -5.29 -16.03 -18.28
C SER A 28 -4.77 -15.49 -16.94
N GLN A 29 -4.26 -14.25 -16.92
CA GLN A 29 -3.59 -13.63 -15.77
C GLN A 29 -2.34 -14.40 -15.28
N GLN A 30 -1.84 -15.35 -16.09
CA GLN A 30 -0.62 -16.10 -15.82
C GLN A 30 0.57 -15.49 -16.55
N LEU A 31 1.79 -15.83 -16.12
CA LEU A 31 3.04 -15.39 -16.76
C LEU A 31 3.42 -16.33 -17.91
N ASP A 32 3.44 -15.80 -19.13
CA ASP A 32 3.89 -16.52 -20.31
C ASP A 32 5.37 -16.26 -20.57
N LEU A 33 6.14 -17.29 -20.92
CA LEU A 33 7.51 -17.13 -21.39
C LEU A 33 7.50 -16.50 -22.79
N VAL A 34 7.97 -15.26 -22.91
CA VAL A 34 7.97 -14.50 -24.16
C VAL A 34 9.32 -14.59 -24.87
N LYS A 35 10.43 -14.54 -24.14
CA LYS A 35 11.78 -14.63 -24.72
C LYS A 35 12.71 -15.48 -23.88
N LYS A 36 13.58 -16.21 -24.57
CA LYS A 36 14.77 -16.87 -24.01
C LYS A 36 15.97 -16.44 -24.83
N ILE A 37 16.88 -15.69 -24.23
CA ILE A 37 18.05 -15.13 -24.92
C ILE A 37 19.34 -15.46 -24.17
N PRO A 38 20.48 -15.61 -24.87
CA PRO A 38 21.77 -15.73 -24.23
C PRO A 38 22.10 -14.50 -23.38
N CYS A 39 22.75 -14.71 -22.24
CA CYS A 39 23.31 -13.66 -21.41
C CYS A 39 24.72 -14.04 -20.94
N ALA A 40 25.43 -13.10 -20.32
CA ALA A 40 26.69 -13.38 -19.65
C ALA A 40 26.66 -12.87 -18.22
N THR A 41 27.07 -13.70 -17.26
CA THR A 41 27.14 -13.32 -15.84
C THR A 41 28.59 -13.18 -15.36
N GLY A 42 28.78 -13.04 -14.04
CA GLY A 42 30.09 -12.89 -13.42
C GLY A 42 31.03 -14.04 -13.72
N LYS A 43 32.33 -13.72 -13.78
CA LYS A 43 33.42 -14.69 -14.01
C LYS A 43 33.48 -15.81 -12.99
N VAL A 44 33.08 -15.53 -11.75
CA VAL A 44 33.18 -16.48 -10.64
C VAL A 44 31.79 -17.03 -10.34
N ASN A 45 31.71 -18.35 -10.21
CA ASN A 45 30.47 -19.05 -9.87
C ASN A 45 30.06 -18.84 -8.40
N GLY A 46 28.78 -19.06 -8.12
CA GLY A 46 28.18 -18.91 -6.80
C GLY A 46 27.64 -17.51 -6.53
N ASP A 47 27.02 -17.36 -5.36
CA ASP A 47 26.38 -16.11 -4.93
C ASP A 47 27.41 -15.04 -4.53
N LYS A 48 27.11 -13.80 -4.87
CA LYS A 48 27.91 -12.63 -4.53
C LYS A 48 27.84 -12.37 -3.04
N PHE A 49 28.99 -12.17 -2.42
CA PHE A 49 29.09 -11.87 -0.99
C PHE A 49 29.96 -10.64 -0.68
N ARG A 50 30.98 -10.36 -1.49
CA ARG A 50 31.91 -9.25 -1.23
C ARG A 50 32.09 -8.35 -2.44
N GLU A 51 32.41 -7.08 -2.22
CA GLU A 51 32.86 -6.21 -3.29
C GLU A 51 34.08 -6.81 -4.01
N GLY A 52 34.10 -6.71 -5.35
CA GLY A 52 35.21 -7.23 -6.15
C GLY A 52 35.29 -8.76 -6.29
N ASP A 53 34.36 -9.55 -5.74
CA ASP A 53 34.39 -11.02 -5.85
C ASP A 53 34.07 -11.59 -7.25
N MET A 54 33.72 -10.73 -8.20
CA MET A 54 33.42 -11.06 -9.60
C MET A 54 32.24 -12.03 -9.78
N LYS A 55 31.39 -12.17 -8.77
CA LYS A 55 30.18 -13.00 -8.79
C LYS A 55 28.95 -12.16 -9.11
N THR A 56 27.98 -12.77 -9.80
CA THR A 56 26.63 -12.21 -9.94
C THR A 56 25.80 -12.67 -8.74
N PRO A 57 25.08 -11.77 -8.05
CA PRO A 57 24.29 -12.14 -6.87
C PRO A 57 23.14 -13.09 -7.23
N GLU A 58 22.70 -13.88 -6.25
CA GLU A 58 21.52 -14.75 -6.34
C GLU A 58 20.43 -14.25 -5.38
N GLY A 59 19.19 -14.17 -5.86
CA GLY A 59 18.06 -13.62 -5.13
C GLY A 59 17.02 -12.93 -6.04
N ILE A 60 16.08 -12.23 -5.40
CA ILE A 60 15.07 -11.40 -6.06
C ILE A 60 15.51 -9.94 -5.99
N TYR A 61 15.68 -9.33 -7.16
CA TYR A 61 16.07 -7.93 -7.35
C TYR A 61 14.98 -7.17 -8.10
N PHE A 62 15.10 -5.85 -8.10
CA PHE A 62 14.25 -4.96 -8.88
C PHE A 62 15.08 -3.93 -9.62
N ILE A 63 14.60 -3.54 -10.79
CA ILE A 63 15.20 -2.46 -11.56
C ILE A 63 14.83 -1.13 -10.88
N GLN A 64 15.82 -0.42 -10.36
CA GLN A 64 15.65 0.86 -9.66
C GLN A 64 16.01 2.10 -10.50
N GLY A 65 16.56 1.89 -11.69
CA GLY A 65 16.94 2.98 -12.57
C GLY A 65 17.42 2.51 -13.93
N LYS A 66 17.62 3.47 -14.82
CA LYS A 66 18.12 3.27 -16.18
C LYS A 66 19.28 4.23 -16.46
N LYS A 67 20.28 3.78 -17.21
CA LYS A 67 21.42 4.58 -17.68
C LYS A 67 21.54 4.42 -19.20
N GLU A 68 21.63 5.55 -19.89
CA GLU A 68 21.85 5.62 -21.36
C GLU A 68 23.07 6.46 -21.74
N GLN A 69 23.68 7.12 -20.75
CA GLN A 69 24.82 8.01 -20.95
C GLN A 69 25.92 7.67 -19.94
N GLY A 70 27.16 8.03 -20.27
CA GLY A 70 28.32 7.76 -19.41
C GLY A 70 28.71 6.29 -19.32
N LEU A 71 28.20 5.45 -20.22
CA LEU A 71 28.56 4.04 -20.31
C LEU A 71 29.75 3.86 -21.25
N ASN A 72 30.77 3.11 -20.81
CA ASN A 72 31.78 2.62 -21.75
C ASN A 72 31.12 1.64 -22.72
N PHE A 73 30.93 2.04 -23.97
CA PHE A 73 30.19 1.28 -24.97
C PHE A 73 30.71 -0.17 -25.11
N GLY A 74 32.03 -0.36 -25.13
CA GLY A 74 32.63 -1.67 -25.28
C GLY A 74 32.27 -2.64 -24.14
N LEU A 75 32.17 -2.14 -22.90
CA LEU A 75 31.87 -2.93 -21.72
C LEU A 75 30.37 -3.03 -21.40
N TYR A 76 29.62 -1.96 -21.60
CA TYR A 76 28.25 -1.80 -21.09
C TYR A 76 27.20 -1.48 -22.17
N GLY A 77 27.64 -1.31 -23.43
CA GLY A 77 26.74 -0.91 -24.50
C GLY A 77 26.13 0.48 -24.28
N ASP A 78 24.94 0.68 -24.83
CA ASP A 78 24.22 1.96 -24.79
C ASP A 78 23.15 2.03 -23.68
N LEU A 79 22.91 0.93 -22.97
CA LEU A 79 21.79 0.82 -22.03
C LEU A 79 22.14 -0.09 -20.85
N ALA A 80 21.86 0.39 -19.64
CA ALA A 80 21.95 -0.40 -18.42
C ALA A 80 20.73 -0.14 -17.52
N PHE A 81 20.11 -1.22 -17.06
CA PHE A 81 19.14 -1.23 -15.97
C PHE A 81 19.85 -1.52 -14.66
N VAL A 82 19.69 -0.63 -13.69
CA VAL A 82 20.37 -0.73 -12.39
C VAL A 82 19.54 -1.60 -11.46
N LEU A 83 20.12 -2.66 -10.91
CA LEU A 83 19.46 -3.52 -9.92
C LEU A 83 19.66 -2.98 -8.50
N ASN A 84 18.75 -3.29 -7.59
CA ASN A 84 18.84 -2.89 -6.18
C ASN A 84 19.75 -3.79 -5.32
N PHE A 85 20.80 -4.39 -5.89
CA PHE A 85 21.81 -5.09 -5.09
C PHE A 85 22.75 -4.09 -4.38
N PRO A 86 23.06 -4.26 -3.09
CA PRO A 86 22.48 -5.25 -2.17
C PRO A 86 21.08 -4.82 -1.73
N ASN A 87 20.10 -5.74 -1.82
CA ASN A 87 18.74 -5.51 -1.33
C ASN A 87 18.71 -5.64 0.22
N PRO A 88 17.58 -5.39 0.90
CA PRO A 88 17.53 -5.49 2.37
C PRO A 88 17.98 -6.85 2.94
N VAL A 89 17.66 -7.95 2.26
CA VAL A 89 18.07 -9.30 2.69
C VAL A 89 19.57 -9.50 2.49
N ASP A 90 20.13 -9.01 1.39
CA ASP A 90 21.57 -9.04 1.15
C ASP A 90 22.33 -8.22 2.21
N GLN A 91 21.82 -7.03 2.56
CA GLN A 91 22.40 -6.17 3.60
C GLN A 91 22.37 -6.85 4.97
N ALA A 92 21.24 -7.47 5.34
CA ALA A 92 21.12 -8.21 6.59
C ALA A 92 22.06 -9.43 6.64
N LYS A 93 22.33 -10.06 5.50
CA LYS A 93 23.34 -11.13 5.37
C LYS A 93 24.79 -10.63 5.34
N GLY A 94 25.02 -9.31 5.42
CA GLY A 94 26.35 -8.71 5.40
C GLY A 94 27.02 -8.73 4.02
N LYS A 95 26.25 -8.90 2.93
CA LYS A 95 26.80 -8.82 1.57
C LYS A 95 27.20 -7.39 1.23
N THR A 96 28.34 -7.24 0.56
CA THR A 96 28.88 -5.93 0.18
C THR A 96 29.09 -5.78 -1.34
N GLY A 97 29.36 -4.55 -1.76
CA GLY A 97 29.52 -4.15 -3.16
C GLY A 97 28.30 -3.40 -3.69
N HIS A 98 28.35 -3.03 -4.96
CA HIS A 98 27.35 -2.19 -5.62
C HIS A 98 27.46 -2.37 -7.14
N GLY A 99 26.65 -1.64 -7.91
CA GLY A 99 26.83 -1.53 -9.36
C GLY A 99 26.49 -2.79 -10.15
N ILE A 100 25.56 -3.61 -9.68
CA ILE A 100 25.05 -4.76 -10.42
C ILE A 100 23.97 -4.28 -11.39
N TRP A 101 24.23 -4.43 -12.68
CA TRP A 101 23.35 -3.97 -13.75
C TRP A 101 22.96 -5.14 -14.67
N LEU A 102 21.77 -5.02 -15.26
CA LEU A 102 21.40 -5.72 -16.51
C LEU A 102 21.70 -4.75 -17.66
N HIS A 103 22.71 -5.03 -18.48
CA HIS A 103 23.20 -4.06 -19.46
C HIS A 103 23.48 -4.68 -20.84
N GLY A 104 23.59 -3.83 -21.86
CA GLY A 104 24.01 -4.22 -23.21
C GLY A 104 25.52 -4.44 -23.32
N ARG A 105 26.02 -4.78 -24.49
CA ARG A 105 27.46 -4.88 -24.73
C ARG A 105 27.78 -4.48 -26.16
N GLY A 106 28.81 -3.65 -26.33
CA GLY A 106 29.29 -3.22 -27.64
C GLY A 106 30.07 -4.28 -28.42
N LYS A 107 30.27 -5.47 -27.85
CA LYS A 107 30.92 -6.64 -28.47
C LYS A 107 30.08 -7.89 -28.18
N PRO A 108 30.20 -8.96 -28.99
CA PRO A 108 29.52 -10.23 -28.71
C PRO A 108 29.80 -10.71 -27.28
N ILE A 109 28.75 -11.13 -26.59
CA ILE A 109 28.86 -11.66 -25.23
C ILE A 109 29.50 -13.05 -25.24
N LYS A 110 30.24 -13.35 -24.18
CA LYS A 110 30.77 -14.69 -23.86
C LYS A 110 30.29 -15.07 -22.45
N PRO A 111 29.86 -16.32 -22.22
CA PRO A 111 29.58 -16.85 -20.89
C PRO A 111 30.60 -16.42 -19.83
N HIS A 112 30.12 -16.07 -18.63
CA HIS A 112 30.95 -15.81 -17.45
C HIS A 112 32.08 -14.79 -17.66
N GLU A 113 31.80 -13.62 -18.25
CA GLU A 113 32.84 -12.63 -18.58
C GLU A 113 32.75 -11.32 -17.79
N THR A 114 31.67 -11.08 -17.05
CA THR A 114 31.43 -9.80 -16.37
C THR A 114 32.09 -9.77 -14.98
N ARG A 115 32.07 -8.61 -14.31
CA ARG A 115 32.49 -8.46 -12.91
C ARG A 115 31.35 -8.71 -11.90
N GLY A 116 30.22 -9.23 -12.37
CA GLY A 116 29.03 -9.47 -11.55
C GLY A 116 27.73 -8.96 -12.18
N CYS A 117 27.81 -8.09 -13.19
CA CYS A 117 26.65 -7.68 -14.00
C CYS A 117 26.08 -8.83 -14.85
N VAL A 118 24.87 -8.64 -15.36
CA VAL A 118 24.26 -9.48 -16.39
C VAL A 118 24.34 -8.72 -17.72
N ALA A 119 25.12 -9.24 -18.68
CA ALA A 119 25.30 -8.62 -19.98
C ALA A 119 24.47 -9.34 -21.05
N LEU A 120 23.86 -8.56 -21.93
CA LEU A 120 23.14 -9.01 -23.12
C LEU A 120 23.77 -8.39 -24.37
N ASN A 121 23.43 -8.89 -25.56
CA ASN A 121 23.74 -8.14 -26.78
C ASN A 121 22.93 -6.83 -26.81
N ASN A 122 23.50 -5.78 -27.41
CA ASN A 122 22.86 -4.47 -27.48
C ASN A 122 21.47 -4.49 -28.13
N HIS A 123 21.26 -5.31 -29.17
CA HIS A 123 19.96 -5.40 -29.82
C HIS A 123 18.90 -6.03 -28.90
N ASP A 124 19.27 -7.07 -28.15
CA ASP A 124 18.38 -7.78 -27.23
C ASP A 124 17.87 -6.87 -26.11
N ILE A 125 18.78 -6.20 -25.39
CA ILE A 125 18.39 -5.36 -24.25
C ILE A 125 17.51 -4.18 -24.67
N LYS A 126 17.74 -3.62 -25.87
CA LYS A 126 16.92 -2.53 -26.41
C LYS A 126 15.46 -2.95 -26.58
N THR A 127 15.17 -4.24 -26.80
CA THR A 127 13.79 -4.74 -26.90
C THR A 127 13.02 -4.73 -25.58
N PHE A 128 13.69 -4.56 -24.44
CA PHE A 128 13.05 -4.56 -23.12
C PHE A 128 12.76 -3.17 -22.58
N GLN A 129 13.16 -2.10 -23.27
CA GLN A 129 13.00 -0.73 -22.75
C GLN A 129 11.55 -0.38 -22.43
N SER A 130 10.60 -0.74 -23.29
CA SER A 130 9.17 -0.50 -23.07
C SER A 130 8.54 -1.44 -22.04
N GLU A 131 9.25 -2.50 -21.64
CA GLU A 131 8.75 -3.56 -20.76
C GLU A 131 9.17 -3.36 -19.30
N VAL A 132 10.15 -2.48 -19.08
CA VAL A 132 10.72 -2.21 -17.76
C VAL A 132 9.99 -1.04 -17.13
N GLN A 133 9.45 -1.29 -15.94
CA GLN A 133 8.93 -0.29 -15.03
C GLN A 133 9.88 -0.17 -13.83
N ILE A 134 10.29 1.05 -13.55
CA ILE A 134 11.22 1.34 -12.44
C ILE A 134 10.51 1.05 -11.11
N ASN A 135 11.25 0.41 -10.19
CA ASN A 135 10.86 -0.05 -8.86
C ASN A 135 9.84 -1.20 -8.81
N THR A 136 9.19 -1.57 -9.91
CA THR A 136 8.17 -2.62 -9.95
C THR A 136 8.53 -3.81 -10.82
N THR A 137 9.49 -3.70 -11.76
CA THR A 137 9.93 -4.85 -12.57
C THR A 137 10.97 -5.70 -11.83
N PRO A 138 10.64 -6.95 -11.47
CA PRO A 138 11.57 -7.86 -10.82
C PRO A 138 12.57 -8.53 -11.76
N VAL A 139 13.71 -8.88 -11.18
CA VAL A 139 14.77 -9.69 -11.78
C VAL A 139 15.16 -10.78 -10.78
N ILE A 140 14.77 -12.02 -11.06
CA ILE A 140 15.18 -13.19 -10.28
C ILE A 140 16.50 -13.68 -10.86
N ILE A 141 17.51 -13.87 -10.01
CA ILE A 141 18.79 -14.43 -10.41
C ILE A 141 19.06 -15.66 -9.56
N GLY A 142 19.30 -16.79 -10.21
CA GLY A 142 19.60 -18.05 -9.52
C GLY A 142 20.71 -18.82 -10.21
N HIS A 143 21.31 -19.77 -9.50
CA HIS A 143 22.23 -20.73 -10.12
C HIS A 143 21.55 -21.48 -11.28
N THR A 144 20.36 -22.01 -11.02
CA THR A 144 19.46 -22.64 -11.99
C THR A 144 18.05 -22.07 -11.83
N ILE A 145 17.32 -21.87 -12.94
CA ILE A 145 15.91 -21.49 -12.88
C ILE A 145 15.06 -22.71 -13.26
N SER A 146 14.22 -23.13 -12.31
CA SER A 146 13.19 -24.15 -12.52
C SER A 146 11.83 -23.49 -12.60
N LEU A 147 11.12 -23.73 -13.70
CA LEU A 147 9.73 -23.27 -13.86
C LEU A 147 8.84 -24.38 -13.33
N ASN A 148 8.37 -24.22 -12.09
CA ASN A 148 7.40 -25.16 -11.52
C ASN A 148 6.04 -24.88 -12.18
N ASN A 149 5.68 -25.72 -13.14
CA ASN A 149 4.41 -25.62 -13.87
C ASN A 149 3.26 -26.35 -13.17
N ASP A 150 3.56 -27.20 -12.18
CA ASP A 150 2.58 -28.04 -11.49
C ASP A 150 2.64 -27.80 -9.97
N VAL A 151 1.83 -26.87 -9.48
CA VAL A 151 1.47 -26.81 -8.05
C VAL A 151 -0.04 -27.04 -7.97
N PRO A 152 -0.52 -28.15 -7.35
CA PRO A 152 -1.94 -28.38 -7.11
C PRO A 152 -2.56 -27.28 -6.23
N ALA A 153 -3.88 -27.11 -6.35
CA ALA A 153 -4.73 -26.11 -5.68
C ALA A 153 -4.87 -26.26 -4.15
N HIS A 154 -3.79 -26.49 -3.41
CA HIS A 154 -3.71 -26.12 -1.99
C HIS A 154 -3.11 -24.72 -1.91
N GLU A 155 -3.75 -23.81 -1.16
CA GLU A 155 -3.48 -22.36 -1.11
C GLU A 155 -2.06 -22.00 -1.53
N SER A 156 -1.92 -21.49 -2.75
CA SER A 156 -0.62 -21.18 -3.33
C SER A 156 0.15 -20.25 -2.37
N ILE A 157 1.47 -20.40 -2.27
CA ILE A 157 2.32 -19.51 -1.43
C ILE A 157 1.96 -18.03 -1.64
N SER A 158 1.66 -17.67 -2.89
CA SER A 158 1.11 -16.37 -3.23
C SER A 158 -0.15 -16.00 -2.43
N GLU A 159 -1.20 -16.82 -2.39
CA GLU A 159 -2.44 -16.51 -1.66
C GLU A 159 -2.17 -16.31 -0.16
N GLN A 160 -1.34 -17.14 0.45
CA GLN A 160 -0.92 -16.98 1.84
C GLN A 160 -0.22 -15.64 2.07
N LEU A 161 0.65 -15.22 1.15
CA LEU A 161 1.37 -13.95 1.24
C LEU A 161 0.48 -12.73 0.95
N ILE A 162 -0.52 -12.85 0.07
CA ILE A 162 -1.54 -11.82 -0.12
C ILE A 162 -2.34 -11.64 1.18
N GLN A 163 -2.74 -12.75 1.81
CA GLN A 163 -3.47 -12.72 3.08
C GLN A 163 -2.59 -12.15 4.20
N ALA A 164 -1.33 -12.56 4.31
CA ALA A 164 -0.38 -12.04 5.29
C ALA A 164 -0.14 -10.53 5.11
N THR A 165 0.03 -10.07 3.87
CA THR A 165 0.20 -8.64 3.54
C THR A 165 -1.05 -7.83 3.91
N THR A 166 -2.23 -8.34 3.60
CA THR A 166 -3.51 -7.69 3.94
C THR A 166 -3.70 -7.61 5.45
N THR A 167 -3.43 -8.70 6.16
CA THR A 167 -3.55 -8.76 7.63
C THR A 167 -2.53 -7.84 8.31
N TRP A 168 -1.31 -7.73 7.77
CA TRP A 168 -0.30 -6.78 8.20
C TRP A 168 -0.77 -5.34 8.05
N ALA A 169 -1.33 -4.97 6.89
CA ALA A 169 -1.84 -3.62 6.65
C ALA A 169 -3.02 -3.29 7.57
N GLN A 170 -3.94 -4.22 7.78
CA GLN A 170 -5.04 -4.07 8.74
C GLN A 170 -4.53 -3.91 10.18
N ALA A 171 -3.50 -4.66 10.59
CA ALA A 171 -2.91 -4.49 11.91
C ALA A 171 -2.28 -3.10 12.07
N TRP A 172 -1.70 -2.54 11.01
CA TRP A 172 -1.17 -1.19 11.02
C TRP A 172 -2.27 -0.12 11.07
N ASP A 173 -3.30 -0.27 10.23
CA ASP A 173 -4.50 0.59 10.18
C ASP A 173 -5.16 0.71 11.58
N ASN A 174 -5.28 -0.41 12.29
CA ASN A 174 -5.89 -0.47 13.63
C ASN A 174 -4.91 -0.24 14.79
N LYS A 175 -3.66 0.18 14.50
CA LYS A 175 -2.58 0.33 15.49
C LYS A 175 -2.42 -0.88 16.44
N ALA A 176 -2.69 -2.07 15.93
CA ALA A 176 -2.77 -3.29 16.73
C ALA A 176 -1.37 -3.80 17.08
N SER A 177 -1.18 -4.31 18.30
CA SER A 177 0.11 -4.87 18.74
C SER A 177 0.63 -6.00 17.84
N ARG A 178 -0.29 -6.79 17.26
CA ARG A 178 0.03 -7.84 16.28
C ARG A 178 0.76 -7.33 15.03
N PHE A 179 0.75 -6.02 14.75
CA PHE A 179 1.56 -5.44 13.68
C PHE A 179 3.04 -5.82 13.82
N PHE A 180 3.56 -5.81 15.05
CA PHE A 180 4.96 -6.09 15.31
C PHE A 180 5.32 -7.58 15.16
N SER A 181 4.35 -8.49 15.34
CA SER A 181 4.61 -9.92 15.20
C SER A 181 4.85 -10.38 13.76
N PHE A 182 4.56 -9.53 12.76
CA PHE A 182 4.90 -9.80 11.37
C PHE A 182 6.40 -9.65 11.10
N TYR A 183 7.16 -8.93 11.94
CA TYR A 183 8.56 -8.66 11.70
C TYR A 183 9.46 -9.66 12.42
N ASP A 184 10.48 -10.17 11.73
CA ASP A 184 11.53 -10.95 12.37
C ASP A 184 12.48 -9.99 13.12
N PRO A 185 12.61 -10.11 14.46
CA PRO A 185 13.46 -9.21 15.24
C PRO A 185 14.96 -9.32 14.91
N HIS A 186 15.42 -10.38 14.24
CA HIS A 186 16.82 -10.50 13.81
C HIS A 186 17.16 -9.55 12.65
N PHE A 187 16.16 -9.16 11.86
CA PHE A 187 16.34 -8.33 10.66
C PHE A 187 16.00 -6.85 10.87
N PHE A 188 15.44 -6.50 12.03
CA PHE A 188 14.98 -5.15 12.33
C PHE A 188 15.59 -4.64 13.65
N SER A 189 16.09 -3.41 13.65
CA SER A 189 16.66 -2.80 14.83
C SER A 189 15.61 -2.52 15.91
N LYS A 190 16.03 -2.49 17.17
CA LYS A 190 15.17 -2.02 18.27
C LYS A 190 14.57 -0.63 17.99
N SER A 191 15.37 0.27 17.40
CA SER A 191 14.95 1.63 17.04
C SER A 191 13.81 1.66 16.02
N PHE A 192 13.72 0.68 15.12
CA PHE A 192 12.58 0.54 14.20
C PHE A 192 11.28 0.30 14.97
N PHE A 193 11.29 -0.64 15.92
CA PHE A 193 10.12 -0.96 16.75
C PHE A 193 9.72 0.22 17.64
N GLU A 194 10.68 0.84 18.31
CA GLU A 194 10.45 2.02 19.16
C GLU A 194 9.86 3.18 18.36
N HIS A 195 10.39 3.45 17.17
CA HIS A 195 9.86 4.49 16.28
C HIS A 195 8.40 4.22 15.89
N LYS A 196 8.10 2.99 15.45
CA LYS A 196 6.73 2.60 15.04
C LYS A 196 5.75 2.66 16.21
N GLN A 197 6.15 2.20 17.40
CA GLN A 197 5.35 2.32 18.62
C GLN A 197 5.09 3.78 18.98
N GLY A 198 6.10 4.65 18.84
CA GLY A 198 5.95 6.09 19.02
C GLY A 198 4.94 6.72 18.06
N LEU A 199 4.88 6.26 16.80
CA LEU A 199 3.86 6.71 15.83
C LEU A 199 2.44 6.28 16.25
N PHE A 200 2.29 5.05 16.77
CA PHE A 200 0.99 4.55 17.26
C PHE A 200 0.49 5.38 18.45
N GLN A 201 1.38 5.83 19.33
CA GLN A 201 1.02 6.68 20.46
C GLN A 201 0.75 8.14 20.04
N ARG A 202 1.53 8.66 19.08
CA ARG A 202 1.43 10.05 18.62
C ARG A 202 0.15 10.35 17.87
N TYR A 203 -0.22 9.49 16.94
CA TYR A 203 -1.35 9.76 16.04
C TYR A 203 -2.66 9.23 16.63
N ALA A 204 -3.69 10.08 16.62
CA ALA A 204 -5.03 9.71 17.06
C ALA A 204 -5.62 8.58 16.22
N TRP A 205 -5.33 8.57 14.92
CA TRP A 205 -5.73 7.54 13.96
C TRP A 205 -4.63 7.35 12.92
N ILE A 206 -4.60 6.17 12.32
CA ILE A 206 -3.77 5.83 11.17
C ILE A 206 -4.70 5.18 10.15
N ASP A 207 -4.61 5.59 8.88
CA ASP A 207 -5.23 4.85 7.78
C ASP A 207 -4.15 4.28 6.88
N VAL A 208 -4.25 2.98 6.57
CA VAL A 208 -3.39 2.29 5.61
C VAL A 208 -4.27 1.67 4.53
N VAL A 209 -4.17 2.21 3.32
CA VAL A 209 -4.82 1.65 2.12
C VAL A 209 -3.74 0.99 1.29
N ILE A 210 -3.94 -0.27 0.94
CA ILE A 210 -3.09 -1.00 0.00
C ILE A 210 -3.91 -1.50 -1.18
N ASP A 211 -3.27 -1.65 -2.33
CA ASP A 211 -3.89 -2.19 -3.53
C ASP A 211 -2.85 -2.82 -4.46
N ASP A 212 -3.31 -3.59 -5.45
CA ASP A 212 -2.51 -4.22 -6.48
C ASP A 212 -1.33 -5.02 -5.91
N ILE A 213 -1.64 -5.89 -4.95
CA ILE A 213 -0.64 -6.72 -4.28
C ILE A 213 -0.13 -7.77 -5.26
N LYS A 214 1.15 -7.68 -5.58
CA LYS A 214 1.89 -8.65 -6.37
C LYS A 214 2.77 -9.51 -5.48
N CYS A 215 3.00 -10.75 -5.90
CA CYS A 215 3.84 -11.72 -5.22
C CYS A 215 4.89 -12.32 -6.16
N ILE A 216 6.13 -12.42 -5.68
CA ILE A 216 7.22 -13.10 -6.36
C ILE A 216 7.77 -14.16 -5.41
N GLU A 217 7.70 -15.41 -5.86
CA GLU A 217 8.24 -16.55 -5.13
C GLU A 217 9.72 -16.73 -5.48
N GLY A 218 10.55 -16.89 -4.45
CA GLY A 218 11.97 -17.18 -4.56
C GLY A 218 12.34 -18.38 -3.73
N GLN A 219 13.53 -18.92 -3.96
CA GLN A 219 13.99 -20.14 -3.28
C GLN A 219 14.18 -19.95 -1.76
N GLU A 220 14.72 -18.80 -1.34
CA GLU A 220 15.03 -18.54 0.07
C GLU A 220 14.02 -17.65 0.78
N TYR A 221 13.39 -16.75 0.03
CA TYR A 221 12.42 -15.78 0.50
C TYR A 221 11.50 -15.38 -0.66
N CYS A 222 10.31 -14.90 -0.31
CA CYS A 222 9.35 -14.33 -1.26
C CYS A 222 9.31 -12.81 -1.12
N VAL A 223 8.77 -12.11 -2.10
CA VAL A 223 8.57 -10.66 -2.04
C VAL A 223 7.14 -10.31 -2.41
N THR A 224 6.48 -9.52 -1.58
CA THR A 224 5.27 -8.80 -1.99
C THR A 224 5.59 -7.35 -2.26
N TYR A 225 4.96 -6.78 -3.29
CA TYR A 225 5.02 -5.36 -3.57
C TYR A 225 3.66 -4.84 -4.02
N PHE A 226 3.32 -3.64 -3.57
CA PHE A 226 1.96 -3.11 -3.67
C PHE A 226 1.96 -1.58 -3.58
N LYS A 227 0.89 -0.99 -4.08
CA LYS A 227 0.58 0.43 -3.85
C LYS A 227 0.15 0.60 -2.40
N GLN A 228 0.60 1.67 -1.76
CA GLN A 228 0.21 2.00 -0.39
C GLN A 228 -0.02 3.51 -0.27
N LEU A 229 -1.12 3.87 0.38
CA LEU A 229 -1.39 5.19 0.90
C LEU A 229 -1.46 5.09 2.43
N TYR A 230 -0.68 5.92 3.10
CA TYR A 230 -0.70 6.08 4.54
C TYR A 230 -1.18 7.50 4.87
N LYS A 231 -2.17 7.61 5.75
CA LYS A 231 -2.66 8.89 6.27
C LYS A 231 -2.70 8.87 7.79
N ALA A 232 -2.37 10.01 8.37
CA ALA A 232 -2.47 10.31 9.79
C ALA A 232 -2.73 11.82 9.96
N PRO A 233 -3.11 12.31 11.16
CA PRO A 233 -3.28 13.73 11.39
C PRO A 233 -2.06 14.55 10.92
N GLY A 234 -2.27 15.41 9.91
CA GLY A 234 -1.22 16.28 9.36
C GLY A 234 -0.14 15.56 8.54
N PHE A 235 -0.30 14.29 8.19
CA PHE A 235 0.69 13.53 7.43
C PHE A 235 0.04 12.63 6.38
N THR A 236 0.61 12.61 5.19
CA THR A 236 0.22 11.72 4.10
C THR A 236 1.48 11.25 3.37
N SER A 237 1.54 9.96 3.07
CA SER A 237 2.58 9.41 2.21
C SER A 237 1.99 8.35 1.28
N GLU A 238 2.38 8.41 0.01
CA GLU A 238 1.91 7.50 -1.03
C GLU A 238 3.10 6.97 -1.83
N GLY A 239 3.01 5.71 -2.26
CA GLY A 239 4.09 5.05 -2.96
C GLY A 239 3.96 3.54 -3.08
N ILE A 240 5.03 2.91 -3.56
CA ILE A 240 5.15 1.46 -3.63
C ILE A 240 5.90 0.97 -2.40
N LYS A 241 5.29 0.01 -1.70
CA LYS A 241 5.92 -0.70 -0.59
C LYS A 241 6.39 -2.07 -1.10
N ARG A 242 7.56 -2.52 -0.63
CA ARG A 242 8.03 -3.90 -0.82
C ARG A 242 8.28 -4.54 0.54
N LEU A 243 7.85 -5.78 0.70
CA LEU A 243 8.04 -6.61 1.89
C LEU A 243 8.70 -7.92 1.48
N TYR A 244 9.79 -8.27 2.17
CA TYR A 244 10.54 -9.50 1.96
C TYR A 244 10.12 -10.50 3.03
N TRP A 245 9.59 -11.65 2.61
CA TRP A 245 8.95 -12.63 3.48
C TRP A 245 9.72 -13.94 3.53
N LYS A 246 9.85 -14.50 4.72
CA LYS A 246 10.41 -15.83 4.96
C LYS A 246 9.48 -16.61 5.88
N ALA A 247 9.25 -17.88 5.58
CA ALA A 247 8.52 -18.76 6.49
C ALA A 247 9.39 -19.02 7.74
N ASP A 248 8.78 -18.94 8.92
CA ASP A 248 9.39 -19.38 10.17
C ASP A 248 9.22 -20.90 10.35
N ASP A 249 9.82 -21.44 11.41
CA ASP A 249 9.81 -22.89 11.70
C ASP A 249 8.40 -23.44 11.95
N ALA A 250 7.42 -22.58 12.28
CA ALA A 250 6.02 -22.95 12.48
C ALA A 250 5.18 -22.81 11.20
N GLY A 251 5.80 -22.41 10.08
CA GLY A 251 5.13 -22.19 8.80
C GLY A 251 4.44 -20.82 8.67
N GLY A 252 4.65 -19.91 9.62
CA GLY A 252 4.15 -18.54 9.57
C GLY A 252 5.07 -17.61 8.76
N TRP A 253 4.50 -16.60 8.10
CA TRP A 253 5.29 -15.65 7.30
C TRP A 253 5.82 -14.48 8.15
N LYS A 254 7.14 -14.26 8.10
CA LYS A 254 7.84 -13.14 8.74
C LYS A 254 8.47 -12.21 7.72
N ILE A 255 8.34 -10.91 7.96
CA ILE A 255 9.03 -9.86 7.22
C ILE A 255 10.48 -9.82 7.69
N ILE A 256 11.40 -10.03 6.75
CA ILE A 256 12.87 -9.99 6.95
C ILE A 256 13.53 -8.80 6.25
N GLY A 257 12.73 -7.94 5.62
CA GLY A 257 13.21 -6.74 4.94
C GLY A 257 12.06 -5.93 4.37
N SER A 258 12.25 -4.62 4.20
CA SER A 258 11.26 -3.77 3.53
C SER A 258 11.89 -2.59 2.82
N GLU A 259 11.25 -2.13 1.76
CA GLU A 259 11.62 -0.90 1.04
C GLU A 259 10.39 -0.02 0.83
N TRP A 260 10.62 1.25 0.47
CA TRP A 260 9.60 2.25 0.22
C TRP A 260 10.04 3.19 -0.90
N PHE A 261 9.16 3.41 -1.88
CA PHE A 261 9.40 4.30 -3.02
C PHE A 261 8.24 5.26 -3.14
N SER A 262 8.48 6.55 -2.90
CA SER A 262 7.43 7.55 -3.08
C SER A 262 7.11 7.72 -4.56
N THR A 263 5.85 7.53 -4.90
CA THR A 263 5.32 7.73 -6.24
C THR A 263 3.80 7.91 -6.13
N PRO A 264 3.17 8.70 -7.02
CA PRO A 264 1.72 8.69 -7.13
C PRO A 264 1.22 7.26 -7.43
N THR A 265 0.17 6.81 -6.74
CA THR A 265 -0.44 5.48 -6.96
C THR A 265 -1.91 5.54 -7.36
N GLY A 266 -2.54 6.71 -7.19
CA GLY A 266 -3.96 6.92 -7.48
C GLY A 266 -4.89 6.46 -6.35
N LEU A 267 -4.34 6.09 -5.20
CA LEU A 267 -5.09 5.55 -4.06
C LEU A 267 -5.89 6.63 -3.31
N GLU A 268 -5.62 7.90 -3.57
CA GLU A 268 -6.38 9.01 -2.97
C GLU A 268 -7.88 8.89 -3.24
N ASN A 269 -8.29 8.53 -4.46
CA ASN A 269 -9.70 8.37 -4.80
C ASN A 269 -10.33 7.17 -4.09
N VAL A 270 -9.60 6.06 -3.98
CA VAL A 270 -10.04 4.86 -3.23
C VAL A 270 -10.26 5.22 -1.77
N TYR A 271 -9.33 5.98 -1.18
CA TYR A 271 -9.42 6.48 0.18
C TYR A 271 -10.62 7.42 0.39
N VAL A 272 -10.77 8.44 -0.46
CA VAL A 272 -11.87 9.40 -0.35
C VAL A 272 -13.22 8.69 -0.42
N ASN A 273 -13.37 7.71 -1.31
CA ASN A 273 -14.58 6.91 -1.42
C ASN A 273 -14.84 6.09 -0.15
N LYS A 274 -13.83 5.37 0.38
CA LYS A 274 -13.92 4.61 1.64
C LYS A 274 -14.42 5.49 2.79
N ILE A 275 -13.75 6.63 3.01
CA ILE A 275 -14.07 7.52 4.13
C ILE A 275 -15.42 8.23 3.92
N THR A 276 -15.76 8.58 2.68
CA THR A 276 -17.08 9.17 2.37
C THR A 276 -18.20 8.22 2.75
N THR A 277 -18.11 6.94 2.37
CA THR A 277 -19.10 5.92 2.75
C THR A 277 -19.24 5.81 4.26
N GLN A 278 -18.11 5.68 4.98
CA GLN A 278 -18.11 5.59 6.45
C GLN A 278 -18.74 6.82 7.12
N ILE A 279 -18.45 8.02 6.62
CA ILE A 279 -19.03 9.26 7.15
C ILE A 279 -20.53 9.31 6.89
N VAL A 280 -21.00 8.92 5.71
CA VAL A 280 -22.44 8.92 5.39
C VAL A 280 -23.20 7.92 6.27
N GLU A 281 -22.67 6.71 6.46
CA GLU A 281 -23.23 5.72 7.38
C GLU A 281 -23.28 6.24 8.83
N TRP A 282 -22.23 6.93 9.27
CA TRP A 282 -22.18 7.55 10.58
C TRP A 282 -23.17 8.72 10.74
N VAL A 283 -23.37 9.53 9.70
CA VAL A 283 -24.39 10.60 9.69
C VAL A 283 -25.80 10.01 9.75
N GLU A 284 -26.05 8.86 9.12
CA GLU A 284 -27.30 8.13 9.27
C GLU A 284 -27.55 7.67 10.71
N TYR A 285 -26.51 7.19 11.41
CA TYR A 285 -26.61 6.87 12.85
C TYR A 285 -26.97 8.12 13.67
N TRP A 286 -26.26 9.24 13.47
CA TRP A 286 -26.57 10.52 14.11
C TRP A 286 -28.02 10.94 13.85
N LYS A 287 -28.50 10.84 12.61
CA LYS A 287 -29.88 11.17 12.22
C LYS A 287 -30.89 10.31 12.98
N ARG A 288 -30.69 8.99 13.00
CA ARG A 288 -31.59 8.02 13.65
C ARG A 288 -31.68 8.24 15.15
N SER A 289 -30.57 8.51 15.82
CA SER A 289 -30.57 8.80 17.26
C SER A 289 -31.44 10.01 17.61
N TRP A 290 -31.41 11.06 16.78
CA TRP A 290 -32.28 12.24 16.96
C TRP A 290 -33.75 11.92 16.67
N GLU A 291 -34.03 11.22 15.58
CA GLU A 291 -35.38 10.79 15.17
C GLU A 291 -36.05 9.91 16.24
N GLN A 292 -35.28 9.09 16.94
CA GLN A 292 -35.77 8.27 18.06
C GLN A 292 -35.97 9.09 19.35
N GLY A 293 -35.41 10.30 19.43
CA GLY A 293 -35.38 11.11 20.65
C GLY A 293 -34.38 10.58 21.69
N ASN A 294 -33.43 9.73 21.29
CA ASN A 294 -32.40 9.20 22.18
C ASN A 294 -31.28 10.25 22.33
N ILE A 295 -31.44 11.14 23.30
CA ILE A 295 -30.48 12.24 23.54
C ILE A 295 -29.11 11.72 23.96
N GLU A 296 -29.05 10.61 24.70
CA GLU A 296 -27.79 10.03 25.15
C GLU A 296 -26.93 9.61 23.96
N GLU A 297 -27.50 8.79 23.06
CA GLU A 297 -26.85 8.37 21.82
C GLU A 297 -26.55 9.54 20.89
N TYR A 298 -27.51 10.44 20.68
CA TYR A 298 -27.33 11.63 19.85
C TYR A 298 -26.13 12.46 20.31
N MET A 299 -25.97 12.60 21.62
CA MET A 299 -24.90 13.40 22.19
C MET A 299 -23.54 12.72 22.12
N THR A 300 -23.47 11.39 21.95
CA THR A 300 -22.20 10.72 21.62
C THR A 300 -21.61 11.25 20.32
N CYS A 301 -22.41 11.77 19.39
CA CYS A 301 -21.96 12.28 18.10
C CYS A 301 -21.27 13.65 18.17
N TYR A 302 -21.27 14.34 19.32
CA TYR A 302 -20.74 15.71 19.45
C TYR A 302 -19.49 15.74 20.32
N THR A 303 -18.57 16.64 19.96
CA THR A 303 -17.45 17.02 20.84
C THR A 303 -17.94 17.83 22.04
N HIS A 304 -17.14 17.90 23.11
CA HIS A 304 -17.52 18.62 24.33
C HIS A 304 -17.84 20.11 24.06
N ASN A 305 -17.04 20.76 23.20
CA ASN A 305 -17.16 22.17 22.85
C ASN A 305 -17.92 22.39 21.53
N ALA A 306 -18.74 21.44 21.09
CA ALA A 306 -19.46 21.56 19.83
C ALA A 306 -20.41 22.77 19.82
N VAL A 307 -20.63 23.32 18.63
CA VAL A 307 -21.56 24.43 18.39
C VAL A 307 -22.70 23.97 17.49
N GLN A 308 -23.94 24.23 17.88
CA GLN A 308 -25.14 23.97 17.06
C GLN A 308 -25.92 25.27 16.85
N GLY A 309 -25.78 25.87 15.67
CA GLY A 309 -26.29 27.22 15.42
C GLY A 309 -25.64 28.23 16.37
N GLY A 310 -26.42 28.84 17.25
CA GLY A 310 -25.94 29.74 18.30
C GLY A 310 -25.74 29.10 19.68
N ILE A 311 -25.90 27.77 19.81
CA ILE A 311 -25.79 27.06 21.08
C ILE A 311 -24.38 26.50 21.21
N HIS A 312 -23.69 26.87 22.28
CA HIS A 312 -22.30 26.49 22.54
C HIS A 312 -22.23 25.42 23.64
N GLY A 313 -21.51 24.33 23.36
CA GLY A 313 -21.23 23.27 24.32
C GLY A 313 -22.25 22.13 24.30
N LYS A 314 -21.73 20.91 24.40
CA LYS A 314 -22.51 19.66 24.33
C LYS A 314 -23.64 19.61 25.35
N ARG A 315 -23.42 20.11 26.58
CA ARG A 315 -24.45 20.13 27.64
C ARG A 315 -25.64 21.01 27.27
N SER A 316 -25.37 22.24 26.83
CA SER A 316 -26.42 23.18 26.42
C SER A 316 -27.18 22.71 25.19
N ILE A 317 -26.50 22.02 24.26
CA ILE A 317 -27.15 21.35 23.12
C ILE A 317 -28.11 20.26 23.64
N ALA A 318 -27.68 19.40 24.57
CA ALA A 318 -28.51 18.34 25.14
C ALA A 318 -29.77 18.90 25.84
N GLU A 319 -29.60 19.93 26.66
CA GLU A 319 -30.70 20.61 27.37
C GLU A 319 -31.70 21.20 26.37
N HIS A 320 -31.20 21.88 25.33
CA HIS A 320 -32.05 22.43 24.27
C HIS A 320 -32.85 21.32 23.55
N LYS A 321 -32.22 20.21 23.18
CA LYS A 321 -32.89 19.08 22.52
C LYS A 321 -33.96 18.43 23.40
N ASN A 322 -33.67 18.23 24.69
CA ASN A 322 -34.65 17.75 25.66
C ASN A 322 -35.86 18.68 25.76
N ASN A 323 -35.65 19.99 25.76
CA ASN A 323 -36.73 20.97 25.80
C ASN A 323 -37.57 20.94 24.51
N LEU A 324 -36.96 20.73 23.34
CA LEU A 324 -37.70 20.52 22.09
C LEU A 324 -38.60 19.28 22.16
N ILE A 325 -38.09 18.16 22.67
CA ILE A 325 -38.89 16.93 22.85
C ILE A 325 -40.09 17.20 23.76
N LYS A 326 -39.88 17.86 24.92
CA LYS A 326 -40.97 18.23 25.85
C LYS A 326 -42.03 19.15 25.21
N GLN A 327 -41.66 19.91 24.19
CA GLN A 327 -42.57 20.79 23.43
C GLN A 327 -43.29 20.07 22.27
N GLY A 328 -43.19 18.74 22.16
CA GLY A 328 -43.73 17.98 21.03
C GLY A 328 -43.00 18.24 19.70
N LYS A 329 -41.78 18.79 19.75
CA LYS A 329 -40.94 19.02 18.56
C LYS A 329 -40.00 17.85 18.30
N LYS A 330 -40.22 16.68 18.91
CA LYS A 330 -39.47 15.47 18.58
C LYS A 330 -39.71 15.12 17.10
N PRO A 331 -38.68 14.73 16.34
CA PRO A 331 -38.86 14.38 14.94
C PRO A 331 -39.66 13.08 14.80
N THR A 332 -40.62 13.05 13.88
CA THR A 332 -41.29 11.83 13.43
C THR A 332 -40.69 11.30 12.12
N ARG A 333 -40.10 12.20 11.33
CA ARG A 333 -39.41 11.85 10.09
C ARG A 333 -38.27 12.82 9.80
N ILE A 334 -37.10 12.28 9.50
CA ILE A 334 -35.96 13.03 8.94
C ILE A 334 -35.50 12.36 7.65
N LEU A 335 -35.62 13.08 6.53
CA LEU A 335 -35.11 12.63 5.23
C LEU A 335 -33.86 13.43 4.87
N MET A 336 -32.79 12.71 4.54
CA MET A 336 -31.52 13.27 4.06
C MET A 336 -31.39 13.02 2.56
N GLU A 337 -31.30 14.08 1.76
CA GLU A 337 -31.08 13.99 0.31
C GLU A 337 -29.68 14.52 -0.06
N ASN A 338 -29.04 13.81 -0.99
CA ASN A 338 -27.79 14.20 -1.64
C ASN A 338 -26.67 14.61 -0.65
N PRO A 339 -26.25 13.72 0.26
CA PRO A 339 -25.13 14.02 1.14
C PRO A 339 -23.84 14.18 0.33
N VAL A 340 -23.20 15.34 0.51
CA VAL A 340 -21.89 15.66 -0.07
C VAL A 340 -20.88 15.75 1.06
N VAL A 341 -19.87 14.89 1.01
CA VAL A 341 -18.74 14.88 1.95
C VAL A 341 -17.53 15.55 1.28
N ARG A 342 -16.87 16.46 2.00
CA ARG A 342 -15.58 17.05 1.63
C ARG A 342 -14.59 16.85 2.76
N LEU A 343 -13.54 16.08 2.52
CA LEU A 343 -12.46 15.88 3.49
C LEU A 343 -11.59 17.15 3.61
N GLN A 344 -11.13 17.47 4.82
CA GLN A 344 -10.30 18.63 5.12
C GLN A 344 -9.33 18.28 6.25
N ASN A 345 -8.01 18.22 5.99
CA ASN A 345 -6.99 17.91 7.00
C ASN A 345 -7.32 16.65 7.83
N ASP A 346 -7.71 16.83 9.11
CA ASP A 346 -8.09 15.81 10.10
C ASP A 346 -9.62 15.71 10.32
N GLY A 347 -10.40 16.32 9.43
CA GLY A 347 -11.84 16.47 9.53
C GLY A 347 -12.57 16.31 8.20
N ALA A 348 -13.87 16.54 8.24
CA ALA A 348 -14.73 16.50 7.08
C ALA A 348 -15.86 17.51 7.20
N ARG A 349 -16.35 17.99 6.07
CA ARG A 349 -17.58 18.78 5.98
C ARG A 349 -18.62 17.97 5.25
N VAL A 350 -19.76 17.73 5.88
CA VAL A 350 -20.91 17.05 5.29
C VAL A 350 -22.02 18.05 5.07
N ARG A 351 -22.57 18.11 3.87
CA ARG A 351 -23.69 18.99 3.52
C ARG A 351 -24.77 18.20 2.81
N PHE A 352 -26.02 18.37 3.22
CA PHE A 352 -27.17 17.68 2.64
C PHE A 352 -28.44 18.52 2.76
N THR A 353 -29.44 18.19 1.96
CA THR A 353 -30.80 18.72 2.12
C THR A 353 -31.52 17.88 3.15
N GLN A 354 -32.08 18.52 4.17
CA GLN A 354 -32.86 17.89 5.23
C GLN A 354 -34.33 18.27 5.06
N TYR A 355 -35.20 17.27 5.11
CA TYR A 355 -36.64 17.44 5.35
C TYR A 355 -36.96 16.96 6.75
N TYR A 356 -37.68 17.78 7.48
CA TYR A 356 -37.99 17.57 8.89
C TYR A 356 -39.49 17.56 9.09
N GLN A 357 -39.99 16.60 9.86
CA GLN A 357 -41.35 16.58 10.39
C GLN A 357 -41.30 16.22 11.87
N ALA A 358 -42.13 16.87 12.68
CA ALA A 358 -42.22 16.66 14.12
C ALA A 358 -43.63 16.25 14.58
N GLU A 359 -43.72 15.75 15.81
CA GLU A 359 -44.97 15.26 16.42
C GLU A 359 -46.06 16.33 16.50
N ASN A 360 -45.69 17.60 16.71
CA ASN A 360 -46.63 18.73 16.74
C ASN A 360 -47.07 19.23 15.34
N GLY A 361 -46.76 18.49 14.26
CA GLY A 361 -47.13 18.85 12.89
C GLY A 361 -46.22 19.88 12.22
N TYR A 362 -45.21 20.41 12.93
CA TYR A 362 -44.20 21.28 12.33
C TYR A 362 -43.39 20.52 11.27
N ALA A 363 -43.18 21.17 10.11
CA ALA A 363 -42.32 20.66 9.07
C ALA A 363 -41.45 21.77 8.48
N ASP A 364 -40.22 21.41 8.10
CA ASP A 364 -39.33 22.32 7.39
C ASP A 364 -38.43 21.59 6.37
N LYS A 365 -37.83 22.40 5.50
CA LYS A 365 -36.83 21.99 4.53
C LYS A 365 -35.65 22.96 4.62
N GLY A 366 -34.44 22.43 4.63
CA GLY A 366 -33.25 23.27 4.70
C GLY A 366 -31.98 22.54 4.34
N ILE A 367 -30.90 23.31 4.22
CA ILE A 367 -29.55 22.79 4.07
C ILE A 367 -28.95 22.58 5.45
N LYS A 368 -28.57 21.34 5.73
CA LYS A 368 -27.76 20.98 6.89
C LYS A 368 -26.29 21.01 6.51
N THR A 369 -25.44 21.51 7.41
CA THR A 369 -23.99 21.39 7.29
C THR A 369 -23.41 20.96 8.62
N LEU A 370 -22.67 19.85 8.59
CA LEU A 370 -21.93 19.29 9.71
C LEU A 370 -20.44 19.46 9.43
N VAL A 371 -19.71 20.02 10.38
CA VAL A 371 -18.25 20.02 10.39
C VAL A 371 -17.82 18.99 11.42
N LEU A 372 -17.06 18.01 10.96
CA LEU A 372 -16.66 16.82 11.68
C LEU A 372 -15.16 16.86 11.94
N LYS A 373 -14.76 16.30 13.08
CA LYS A 373 -13.38 15.96 13.38
C LYS A 373 -13.30 14.48 13.71
N ARG A 374 -12.25 13.82 13.22
CA ARG A 374 -11.94 12.44 13.62
C ARG A 374 -11.18 12.48 14.93
N ILE A 375 -11.73 11.84 15.97
CA ILE A 375 -11.13 11.83 17.30
C ILE A 375 -10.26 10.60 17.54
N ASP A 376 -10.54 9.49 16.85
CA ASP A 376 -9.76 8.26 16.84
C ASP A 376 -10.09 7.42 15.58
N GLU A 377 -9.59 6.18 15.50
CA GLU A 377 -9.74 5.29 14.34
C GLU A 377 -11.19 5.09 13.90
N ASN A 378 -12.16 5.06 14.82
CA ASN A 378 -13.54 4.68 14.51
C ASN A 378 -14.57 5.78 14.81
N HIS A 379 -14.14 6.90 15.36
CA HIS A 379 -15.07 7.91 15.85
C HIS A 379 -14.90 9.25 15.15
N TRP A 380 -15.98 9.64 14.46
CA TRP A 380 -16.23 11.00 14.03
C TRP A 380 -17.07 11.72 15.09
N ARG A 381 -16.83 13.03 15.24
CA ARG A 381 -17.64 13.89 16.10
C ARG A 381 -17.91 15.21 15.41
N ILE A 382 -19.12 15.73 15.59
CA ILE A 382 -19.51 17.08 15.19
C ILE A 382 -18.79 18.09 16.09
N ILE A 383 -18.08 19.02 15.46
CA ILE A 383 -17.54 20.24 16.10
C ILE A 383 -18.46 21.43 15.84
N SER A 384 -19.12 21.47 14.69
CA SER A 384 -20.08 22.51 14.34
C SER A 384 -21.22 21.95 13.50
N GLU A 385 -22.43 22.38 13.80
CA GLU A 385 -23.62 22.10 13.03
C GLU A 385 -24.35 23.40 12.73
N THR A 386 -24.70 23.59 11.47
CA THR A 386 -25.52 24.71 11.02
C THR A 386 -26.68 24.21 10.18
N TRP A 387 -27.79 24.92 10.27
CA TRP A 387 -28.97 24.70 9.43
C TRP A 387 -29.39 26.02 8.83
N LYS A 388 -29.72 26.02 7.54
CA LYS A 388 -30.26 27.17 6.83
C LYS A 388 -31.53 26.73 6.12
N ARG A 389 -32.65 27.42 6.40
CA ARG A 389 -33.91 27.20 5.70
C ARG A 389 -33.72 27.36 4.20
N LEU A 390 -34.33 26.45 3.43
CA LEU A 390 -34.57 26.69 2.01
C LEU A 390 -35.97 27.30 1.94
N ASP A 391 -36.03 28.52 1.41
CA ASP A 391 -37.33 29.12 1.12
C ASP A 391 -38.05 28.27 0.04
N PRO A 392 -39.39 28.23 0.07
CA PRO A 392 -40.21 27.35 -0.77
C PRO A 392 -39.87 27.38 -2.26
#